data_AF-A0A4Q9B420-F1
#
_entry.id   AF-A0A4Q9B420-F1
#
_cell.length_a   1.000
_cell.length_b   1.000
_cell.length_c   1.000
_cell.angle_alpha   90.00
_cell.angle_beta   90.00
_cell.angle_gamma   90.00
#
_symmetry.space_group_name_H-M   'P 1'
#
loop_
_entity.id
_entity.type
_entity.pdbx_description
1 polymer ?
#
loop_
_entity_poly.entity_id
_entity_poly.type
_entity_poly.pdbx_seq_one_letter_code
_entity_poly.pdbx_strand_id
1 'polypeptide(L)'
;MRRTLALLALLAGLSLAQMPAYPENTLGLGYAPDRGVYLQGSLLLPFAPLGIDTGLDAQVLLTPSPEVYALLKANLFPGLVLMDLYTSLGLGLDLRYPFGAHLGPLVSLEIPGGALSGSLGLGYQGGFHLAWGVGFRLYLEPLALEASASDRYPFLLTLLYLW
;
A
#
# COMPACT_ATOMS: atom_id res chain seq x y z
N MET A 1 -29.02 6.83 -20.54
CA MET A 1 -29.14 6.10 -19.25
C MET A 1 -28.50 4.71 -19.30
N ARG A 2 -28.95 3.77 -20.14
CA ARG A 2 -28.39 2.39 -20.17
C ARG A 2 -26.89 2.30 -20.51
N ARG A 3 -26.40 3.14 -21.42
CA ARG A 3 -24.98 3.19 -21.81
C ARG A 3 -24.08 3.71 -20.69
N THR A 4 -24.54 4.71 -19.94
CA THR A 4 -23.81 5.28 -18.79
C THR A 4 -23.67 4.26 -17.67
N LEU A 5 -24.73 3.50 -17.36
CA LEU A 5 -24.68 2.42 -16.38
C LEU A 5 -23.76 1.27 -16.82
N ALA A 6 -23.78 0.90 -18.11
CA ALA A 6 -22.87 -0.11 -18.64
C ALA A 6 -21.40 0.35 -18.58
N LEU A 7 -21.13 1.63 -18.86
CA LEU A 7 -19.79 2.22 -18.72
C LEU A 7 -19.34 2.24 -17.25
N LEU A 8 -20.22 2.62 -16.32
CA LEU A 8 -19.90 2.61 -14.88
C LEU A 8 -19.69 1.19 -14.36
N ALA A 9 -20.49 0.22 -14.81
CA ALA A 9 -20.33 -1.19 -14.47
C ALA A 9 -19.05 -1.79 -15.07
N LEU A 10 -18.67 -1.39 -16.29
CA LEU A 10 -17.41 -1.78 -16.92
C LEU A 10 -16.22 -1.17 -16.18
N LEU A 11 -16.27 0.12 -15.84
CA LEU A 11 -15.22 0.79 -15.07
C LEU A 11 -15.09 0.16 -13.67
N ALA A 12 -16.21 -0.18 -13.03
CA ALA A 12 -16.21 -0.89 -11.75
C ALA A 12 -15.68 -2.33 -11.89
N GLY A 13 -16.06 -3.05 -12.95
CA GLY A 13 -15.55 -4.39 -13.22
C GLY A 13 -14.05 -4.40 -13.50
N LEU A 14 -13.55 -3.43 -14.26
CA LEU A 14 -12.14 -3.26 -14.53
C LEU A 14 -11.35 -2.81 -13.29
N SER A 15 -11.93 -1.99 -12.40
CA SER A 15 -11.30 -1.65 -11.12
C SER A 15 -11.25 -2.84 -10.16
N LEU A 16 -12.23 -3.75 -10.21
CA LEU A 16 -12.27 -4.97 -9.41
C LEU A 16 -11.36 -6.10 -9.95
N ALA A 17 -10.97 -6.03 -11.23
CA ALA A 17 -10.15 -7.04 -11.90
C ALA A 17 -8.64 -6.75 -11.83
N GLN A 18 -8.21 -5.75 -11.05
CA GLN A 18 -6.80 -5.41 -10.93
C GLN A 18 -6.06 -6.48 -10.12
N MET A 19 -4.90 -6.92 -10.62
CA MET A 19 -3.95 -7.68 -9.81
C MET A 19 -3.50 -6.82 -8.63
N PRO A 20 -3.19 -7.43 -7.46
CA PRO A 20 -2.72 -6.67 -6.31
C PRO A 20 -1.51 -5.83 -6.68
N ALA A 21 -1.59 -4.52 -6.45
CA ALA A 21 -0.47 -3.62 -6.74
C ALA A 21 0.61 -3.67 -5.65
N TYR A 22 0.30 -4.31 -4.52
CA TYR A 22 1.23 -4.46 -3.40
C TYR A 22 1.98 -5.81 -3.49
N PRO A 23 3.32 -5.80 -3.44
CA PRO A 23 4.09 -7.03 -3.32
C PRO A 23 3.97 -7.63 -1.92
N GLU A 24 4.09 -8.96 -1.89
CA GLU A 24 3.62 -9.83 -0.80
C GLU A 24 4.30 -9.58 0.55
N ASN A 25 5.57 -9.16 0.56
CA ASN A 25 6.31 -8.80 1.78
C ASN A 25 7.40 -7.76 1.50
N THR A 26 7.47 -6.72 2.33
CA THR A 26 8.52 -5.70 2.21
C THR A 26 9.16 -5.39 3.55
N LEU A 27 10.45 -5.04 3.53
CA LEU A 27 11.16 -4.56 4.72
C LEU A 27 11.91 -3.28 4.38
N GLY A 28 11.93 -2.34 5.32
CA GLY A 28 12.40 -1.00 5.05
C GLY A 28 12.65 -0.16 6.27
N LEU A 29 12.93 1.11 5.98
CA LEU A 29 13.12 2.16 6.96
C LEU A 29 12.11 3.27 6.69
N GLY A 30 11.55 3.81 7.75
CA GLY A 30 10.76 5.02 7.68
C GLY A 30 11.29 6.10 8.60
N TYR A 31 10.85 7.32 8.32
CA TYR A 31 11.14 8.50 9.10
C TYR A 31 9.86 9.32 9.27
N ALA A 32 9.61 9.73 10.50
CA ALA A 32 8.56 10.70 10.84
C ALA A 32 9.13 11.68 11.86
N PRO A 33 8.88 13.00 11.78
CA PRO A 33 9.53 13.97 12.68
C PRO A 33 9.22 13.77 14.16
N ASP A 34 8.05 13.24 14.46
CA ASP A 34 7.54 12.96 15.80
C ASP A 34 8.08 11.65 16.39
N ARG A 35 8.60 10.74 15.55
CA ARG A 35 9.07 9.40 15.97
C ARG A 35 10.55 9.18 15.70
N GLY A 36 11.14 9.86 14.72
CA GLY A 36 12.49 9.58 14.22
C GLY A 36 12.50 8.44 13.20
N VAL A 37 13.60 7.69 13.15
CA VAL A 37 13.81 6.57 12.22
C VAL A 37 13.27 5.27 12.81
N TYR A 38 12.50 4.52 12.04
CA TYR A 38 11.92 3.24 12.45
C TYR A 38 12.13 2.17 11.37
N LEU A 39 12.18 0.90 11.79
CA LEU A 39 12.09 -0.23 10.89
C LEU A 39 10.63 -0.46 10.51
N GLN A 40 10.39 -0.81 9.25
CA GLN A 40 9.06 -1.00 8.71
C GLN A 40 8.99 -2.34 7.99
N GLY A 41 8.05 -3.19 8.39
CA GLY A 41 7.68 -4.41 7.68
C GLY A 41 6.25 -4.27 7.15
N SER A 42 6.01 -4.65 5.90
CA SER A 42 4.67 -4.63 5.30
C SER A 42 4.19 -6.02 4.96
N LEU A 43 2.91 -6.26 5.24
CA LEU A 43 2.16 -7.46 4.90
C LEU A 43 0.92 -7.07 4.10
N LEU A 44 0.67 -7.77 3.00
CA LEU A 44 -0.64 -7.71 2.34
C LEU A 44 -1.66 -8.46 3.20
N LEU A 45 -2.83 -7.86 3.43
CA LEU A 45 -3.90 -8.53 4.15
C LEU A 45 -4.71 -9.40 3.15
N PRO A 46 -5.08 -10.64 3.52
CA PRO A 46 -5.77 -11.57 2.63
C PRO A 46 -7.26 -11.22 2.39
N PHE A 47 -7.64 -9.97 2.63
CA PHE A 47 -9.00 -9.47 2.54
C PHE A 47 -9.02 -8.21 1.67
N ALA A 48 -9.67 -8.30 0.51
CA ALA A 48 -9.81 -7.21 -0.45
C ALA A 48 -11.29 -6.82 -0.60
N PRO A 49 -11.88 -6.08 0.36
CA PRO A 49 -13.27 -5.70 0.29
C PRO A 49 -13.48 -4.80 -0.93
N LEU A 50 -14.48 -5.11 -1.75
CA LEU A 50 -14.78 -4.33 -2.96
C LEU A 50 -13.56 -4.22 -3.91
N GLY A 51 -12.68 -5.23 -3.92
CA GLY A 51 -11.47 -5.24 -4.75
C GLY A 51 -10.39 -4.23 -4.34
N ILE A 52 -10.51 -3.64 -3.14
CA ILE A 52 -9.52 -2.71 -2.59
C ILE A 52 -8.41 -3.52 -1.93
N ASP A 53 -7.17 -3.38 -2.41
CA ASP A 53 -6.01 -3.97 -1.74
C ASP A 53 -5.83 -3.37 -0.35
N THR A 54 -5.77 -4.21 0.68
CA THR A 54 -5.50 -3.76 2.05
C THR A 54 -4.18 -4.32 2.55
N GLY A 55 -3.50 -3.52 3.37
CA GLY A 55 -2.17 -3.86 3.89
C GLY A 55 -2.01 -3.45 5.34
N LEU A 56 -1.06 -4.07 6.00
CA LEU A 56 -0.62 -3.74 7.35
C LEU A 56 0.88 -3.51 7.35
N ASP A 57 1.27 -2.34 7.83
CA ASP A 57 2.66 -2.03 8.14
C ASP A 57 2.88 -2.09 9.64
N ALA A 58 3.75 -2.99 10.07
CA ALA A 58 4.32 -2.98 11.41
C ALA A 58 5.56 -2.07 11.41
N GLN A 59 5.57 -1.09 12.31
CA GLN A 59 6.67 -0.14 12.46
C GLN A 59 7.28 -0.32 13.85
N VAL A 60 8.59 -0.54 13.91
CA VAL A 60 9.33 -0.72 15.17
C VAL A 60 10.32 0.42 15.32
N LEU A 61 10.14 1.22 16.36
CA LEU A 61 11.04 2.31 16.68
C LEU A 61 12.30 1.78 17.38
N LEU A 62 13.47 2.13 16.85
CA LEU A 62 14.77 1.70 17.39
C LEU A 62 15.26 2.67 18.47
N THR A 63 14.52 2.73 19.56
CA THR A 63 14.83 3.53 20.76
C THR A 63 15.21 2.62 21.93
N PRO A 64 15.87 3.15 22.99
CA PRO A 64 16.19 2.37 24.20
C PRO A 64 14.96 1.69 24.84
N SER A 65 13.76 2.24 24.61
CA SER A 65 12.48 1.59 24.86
C SER A 65 11.77 1.41 23.52
N PRO A 66 11.78 0.20 22.91
CA PRO A 66 11.22 -0.01 21.59
C PRO A 66 9.70 0.14 21.62
N GLU A 67 9.16 0.89 20.66
CA GLU A 67 7.73 1.10 20.47
C GLU A 67 7.29 0.45 19.16
N VAL A 68 6.11 -0.15 19.15
CA VAL A 68 5.52 -0.79 17.97
C VAL A 68 4.27 -0.04 17.57
N TYR A 69 4.20 0.33 16.29
CA TYR A 69 3.04 0.99 15.68
C TYR A 69 2.51 0.16 14.53
N ALA A 70 1.21 0.35 14.25
CA ALA A 70 0.54 -0.32 13.16
C ALA A 70 -0.07 0.73 12.22
N LEU A 71 0.26 0.64 10.93
CA LEU A 71 -0.36 1.44 9.89
C LEU A 71 -1.18 0.52 8.99
N LEU A 72 -2.49 0.62 9.11
CA LEU A 72 -3.43 -0.06 8.21
C LEU A 72 -3.57 0.76 6.93
N LYS A 73 -3.59 0.09 5.79
CA LYS A 73 -3.64 0.72 4.47
C LYS A 73 -4.80 0.17 3.66
N ALA A 74 -5.45 1.06 2.92
CA ALA A 74 -6.41 0.72 1.88
C ALA A 74 -5.99 1.43 0.58
N ASN A 75 -5.65 0.66 -0.46
CA ASN A 75 -5.22 1.19 -1.75
C ASN A 75 -6.43 1.47 -2.63
N LEU A 76 -6.82 2.74 -2.73
CA LEU A 76 -8.04 3.12 -3.45
C LEU A 76 -7.82 3.20 -4.96
N PHE A 77 -6.61 3.58 -5.37
CA PHE A 77 -6.21 3.72 -6.76
C PHE A 77 -4.86 3.03 -6.97
N PRO A 78 -4.87 1.70 -7.18
CA PRO A 78 -3.67 0.96 -7.57
C PRO A 78 -3.29 1.29 -9.03
N GLY A 79 -2.00 1.19 -9.35
CA GLY A 79 -1.53 1.21 -10.75
C GLY A 79 -1.63 2.56 -11.47
N LEU A 80 -1.59 3.68 -10.75
CA LEU A 80 -1.35 4.99 -11.37
C LEU A 80 0.06 5.02 -11.97
N VAL A 81 0.30 5.88 -12.96
CA VAL A 81 1.64 6.03 -13.57
C VAL A 81 2.09 7.47 -13.44
N LEU A 82 3.26 7.68 -12.86
CA LEU A 82 3.91 8.98 -12.72
C LEU A 82 5.36 8.86 -13.20
N MET A 83 5.71 9.59 -14.26
CA MET A 83 7.08 9.58 -14.82
C MET A 83 7.59 8.15 -15.09
N ASP A 84 6.77 7.32 -15.74
CA ASP A 84 7.05 5.92 -16.07
C ASP A 84 7.19 4.96 -14.86
N LEU A 85 6.90 5.43 -13.64
CA LEU A 85 6.88 4.62 -12.43
C LEU A 85 5.44 4.36 -11.99
N TYR A 86 5.20 3.13 -11.52
CA TYR A 86 3.91 2.80 -10.91
C TYR A 86 3.76 3.54 -9.59
N THR A 87 2.56 4.06 -9.36
CA THR A 87 2.20 4.84 -8.19
C THR A 87 0.86 4.33 -7.66
N SER A 88 0.65 4.44 -6.36
CA SER A 88 -0.62 4.12 -5.75
C SER A 88 -1.06 5.25 -4.83
N LEU A 89 -2.37 5.48 -4.77
CA LEU A 89 -3.00 6.41 -3.83
C LEU A 89 -4.02 5.66 -2.98
N GLY A 90 -3.94 5.87 -1.68
CA GLY A 90 -4.78 5.19 -0.71
C GLY A 90 -5.03 6.02 0.54
N LEU A 91 -5.59 5.33 1.53
CA LEU A 91 -5.79 5.84 2.88
C LEU A 91 -4.97 5.01 3.87
N GLY A 92 -4.38 5.70 4.82
CA GLY A 92 -3.66 5.11 5.95
C GLY A 92 -4.36 5.43 7.27
N LEU A 93 -4.50 4.42 8.12
CA LEU A 93 -4.88 4.56 9.52
C LEU A 93 -3.68 4.16 10.39
N ASP A 94 -2.98 5.16 10.93
CA ASP A 94 -1.87 5.00 11.88
C ASP A 94 -2.43 4.85 13.29
N LEU A 95 -2.17 3.72 13.93
CA LEU A 95 -2.59 3.40 15.30
C LEU A 95 -1.36 3.37 16.21
N ARG A 96 -1.45 4.14 17.29
CA ARG A 96 -0.33 4.36 18.21
C ARG A 96 -0.71 4.03 19.64
N TYR A 97 0.18 3.37 20.35
CA TYR A 97 0.07 3.17 21.78
C TYR A 97 0.45 4.45 22.54
N PRO A 98 -0.19 4.81 23.67
CA PRO A 98 -1.32 4.13 24.31
C PRO A 98 -2.69 4.40 23.67
N PHE A 99 -2.97 5.59 23.12
CA PHE A 99 -4.27 5.93 22.50
C PHE A 99 -4.11 7.02 21.42
N GLY A 100 -3.41 6.71 20.34
CA GLY A 100 -3.26 7.58 19.18
C GLY A 100 -3.88 6.99 17.91
N ALA A 101 -4.56 7.81 17.12
CA ALA A 101 -5.08 7.41 15.81
C ALA A 101 -5.01 8.57 14.82
N HIS A 102 -4.53 8.30 13.60
CA HIS A 102 -4.45 9.26 12.50
C HIS A 102 -4.95 8.65 11.22
N LEU A 103 -5.82 9.40 10.54
CA LEU A 103 -6.34 9.01 9.25
C LEU A 103 -5.92 10.04 8.21
N GLY A 104 -5.50 9.56 7.05
CA GLY A 104 -5.30 10.44 5.90
C GLY A 104 -4.70 9.74 4.70
N PRO A 105 -4.29 10.52 3.68
CA PRO A 105 -3.82 9.97 2.43
C PRO A 105 -2.46 9.26 2.59
N LEU A 106 -2.31 8.21 1.79
CA LEU A 106 -1.06 7.49 1.60
C LEU A 106 -0.75 7.44 0.11
N VAL A 107 0.49 7.73 -0.26
CA VAL A 107 1.00 7.59 -1.62
C VAL A 107 2.19 6.64 -1.60
N SER A 108 2.26 5.76 -2.60
CA SER A 108 3.41 4.87 -2.83
C SER A 108 3.90 5.08 -4.26
N LEU A 109 5.20 5.22 -4.44
CA LEU A 109 5.88 5.27 -5.72
C LEU A 109 6.76 4.02 -5.79
N GLU A 110 6.41 3.11 -6.68
CA GLU A 110 7.16 1.89 -6.90
C GLU A 110 8.41 2.20 -7.74
N ILE A 111 9.57 1.75 -7.25
CA ILE A 111 10.86 1.89 -7.91
C ILE A 111 11.46 0.50 -8.14
N PRO A 112 12.48 0.33 -8.99
CA PRO A 112 13.10 -0.98 -9.19
C PRO A 112 13.58 -1.59 -7.86
N GLY A 113 12.97 -2.72 -7.49
CA GLY A 113 13.30 -3.47 -6.26
C GLY A 113 12.67 -2.96 -4.96
N GLY A 114 11.80 -1.93 -5.00
CA GLY A 114 11.20 -1.40 -3.79
C GLY A 114 10.15 -0.30 -4.00
N ALA A 115 9.83 0.42 -2.93
CA ALA A 115 8.82 1.46 -2.91
C ALA A 115 9.24 2.63 -2.03
N LEU A 116 8.96 3.85 -2.50
CA LEU A 116 8.98 5.07 -1.71
C LEU A 116 7.55 5.46 -1.36
N SER A 117 7.22 5.50 -0.09
CA SER A 117 5.88 5.85 0.39
C SER A 117 5.88 7.12 1.24
N GLY A 118 4.83 7.91 1.08
CA GLY A 118 4.53 9.05 1.94
C GLY A 118 3.16 8.88 2.58
N SER A 119 3.04 9.25 3.85
CA SER A 119 1.77 9.26 4.58
C SER A 119 1.57 10.61 5.24
N LEU A 120 0.34 11.10 5.19
CA LEU A 120 -0.11 12.29 5.92
C LEU A 120 -1.41 11.92 6.64
N GLY A 121 -1.49 12.16 7.93
CA GLY A 121 -2.62 11.77 8.76
C GLY A 121 -3.00 12.86 9.75
N LEU A 122 -4.27 13.24 9.77
CA LEU A 122 -4.82 14.09 10.82
C LEU A 122 -5.44 13.20 11.88
N GLY A 123 -5.18 13.52 13.15
CA GLY A 123 -5.57 12.64 14.22
C GLY A 123 -5.39 13.22 15.61
N TYR A 124 -5.49 12.32 16.58
CA TYR A 124 -5.42 12.65 17.99
C TYR A 124 -4.50 11.69 18.73
N GLN A 125 -3.59 12.21 19.56
CA GLN A 125 -2.74 11.47 20.50
C GLN A 125 -2.34 12.45 21.60
N GLY A 126 -3.09 12.49 22.70
CA GLY A 126 -2.90 13.52 23.74
C GLY A 126 -3.15 14.96 23.25
N GLY A 127 -3.77 15.12 22.08
CA GLY A 127 -4.00 16.40 21.40
C GLY A 127 -4.20 16.20 19.89
N PHE A 128 -4.88 17.16 19.25
CA PHE A 128 -4.99 17.18 17.79
C PHE A 128 -3.63 17.47 17.16
N HIS A 129 -3.21 16.63 16.23
CA HIS A 129 -1.95 16.82 15.52
C HIS A 129 -1.97 16.19 14.13
N LEU A 130 -1.08 16.71 13.31
CA LEU A 130 -0.80 16.23 11.97
C LEU A 130 0.41 15.29 12.04
N ALA A 131 0.19 14.01 11.84
CA ALA A 131 1.25 13.02 11.66
C ALA A 131 1.62 12.97 10.18
N TRP A 132 2.93 12.88 9.89
CA TRP A 132 3.39 12.56 8.55
C TRP A 132 4.66 11.74 8.62
N GLY A 133 4.90 10.98 7.57
CA GLY A 133 6.06 10.12 7.48
C GLY A 133 6.38 9.77 6.05
N VAL A 134 7.63 9.39 5.84
CA VAL A 134 8.12 8.82 4.59
C VAL A 134 8.75 7.48 4.89
N GLY A 135 8.63 6.54 3.96
CA GLY A 135 9.15 5.18 4.09
C GLY A 135 9.81 4.75 2.81
N PHE A 136 10.94 4.07 2.93
CA PHE A 136 11.59 3.36 1.85
C PHE A 136 11.57 1.87 2.18
N ARG A 137 10.99 1.07 1.28
CA ARG A 137 10.79 -0.37 1.49
C ARG A 137 11.39 -1.14 0.33
N LEU A 138 12.13 -2.19 0.63
CA LEU A 138 12.64 -3.14 -0.35
C LEU A 138 11.72 -4.35 -0.40
N TYR A 139 11.48 -4.88 -1.59
CA TYR A 139 10.74 -6.12 -1.74
C TYR A 139 11.64 -7.29 -1.35
N LEU A 140 11.11 -8.16 -0.49
CA LEU A 140 11.84 -9.38 -0.12
C LEU A 140 11.78 -10.41 -1.26
N GLU A 141 10.76 -10.34 -2.11
CA GLU A 141 10.54 -11.22 -3.25
C GLU A 141 10.23 -10.41 -4.53
N PRO A 142 11.25 -9.86 -5.20
CA PRO A 142 11.04 -8.99 -6.38
C PRO A 142 10.44 -9.74 -7.59
N LEU A 143 10.53 -11.07 -7.62
CA LEU A 143 9.96 -11.92 -8.66
C LEU A 143 8.42 -11.81 -8.77
N ALA A 144 7.73 -11.54 -7.67
CA ALA A 144 6.26 -11.37 -7.68
C ALA A 144 5.83 -10.10 -8.42
N LEU A 145 6.61 -9.01 -8.32
CA LEU A 145 6.33 -7.76 -9.04
C LEU A 145 6.68 -7.90 -10.53
N GLU A 146 7.78 -8.57 -10.87
CA GLU A 146 8.10 -8.87 -12.27
C GLU A 146 7.05 -9.78 -12.91
N ALA A 147 6.50 -10.74 -12.15
CA ALA A 147 5.42 -11.61 -12.63
C ALA A 147 4.07 -10.87 -12.79
N SER A 148 3.77 -9.88 -11.92
CA SER A 148 2.52 -9.10 -11.99
C SER A 148 2.57 -7.95 -13.00
N ALA A 149 3.75 -7.36 -13.25
CA ALA A 149 3.97 -6.32 -14.26
C ALA A 149 4.27 -6.89 -15.66
N SER A 150 4.53 -8.20 -15.76
CA SER A 150 4.69 -8.90 -17.04
C SER A 150 3.34 -9.39 -17.55
N ASP A 151 2.82 -8.72 -18.60
CA ASP A 151 1.67 -9.15 -19.42
C ASP A 151 1.74 -10.62 -19.93
N ARG A 152 2.89 -11.29 -19.76
CA ARG A 152 3.13 -12.65 -20.24
C ARG A 152 2.41 -13.73 -19.42
N TYR A 153 2.10 -13.50 -18.14
CA TYR A 153 1.60 -14.58 -17.28
C TYR A 153 0.10 -14.88 -17.38
N PRO A 154 -0.82 -13.91 -17.53
CA PRO A 154 -2.22 -14.22 -17.77
C PRO A 154 -2.40 -15.05 -19.04
N PHE A 155 -1.63 -14.73 -20.10
CA PHE A 155 -1.66 -15.45 -21.38
C PHE A 155 -1.06 -16.87 -21.25
N LEU A 156 0.06 -17.03 -20.54
CA LEU A 156 0.68 -18.33 -20.31
C LEU A 156 -0.18 -19.24 -19.41
N LEU A 157 -0.83 -18.66 -18.38
CA LEU A 157 -1.77 -19.37 -17.51
C LEU A 157 -3.03 -19.78 -18.29
N THR A 158 -3.57 -18.92 -19.16
CA THR A 158 -4.70 -19.34 -20.03
C THR A 158 -4.35 -20.49 -20.98
N LEU A 159 -3.11 -20.57 -21.45
CA LEU A 159 -2.65 -21.69 -22.28
C LEU A 159 -2.42 -22.99 -21.48
N LEU A 160 -2.01 -22.89 -20.21
CA LEU A 160 -1.79 -24.04 -19.33
C LEU A 160 -3.08 -24.68 -18.80
N TYR A 161 -4.17 -23.91 -18.71
CA TYR A 161 -5.48 -24.40 -18.22
C TYR A 161 -6.52 -24.63 -19.33
N LEU A 162 -6.12 -24.52 -20.61
CA LEU A 162 -6.92 -24.90 -21.78
C LEU A 162 -6.56 -26.30 -22.32
N TRP A 163 -5.76 -27.06 -21.57
CA TRP A 163 -5.48 -28.49 -21.75
C TRP A 163 -5.48 -29.19 -20.39
#